data_AF-A0A947ANS8-F1
#
_entry.id   AF-A0A947ANS8-F1
#
_cell.length_a   1.000
_cell.length_b   1.000
_cell.length_c   1.000
_cell.angle_alpha   90.00
_cell.angle_beta   90.00
_cell.angle_gamma   90.00
#
_symmetry.space_group_name_H-M   'P 1'
#
loop_
_entity.id
_entity.type
_entity.pdbx_description
1 polymer ?
#
loop_
_entity_poly.entity_id
_entity_poly.type
_entity_poly.pdbx_seq_one_letter_code
_entity_poly.pdbx_strand_id
1 'polypeptide(L)'
;MRILLYACGFICLFITGCTAPPPPTPPAYYFEPPARQISYLDDVEPVLVKRCVVCHSCYNSPCQLKLSSWDGLERGASKEKIYNASRLKTMDPSRLLVDAHSQAQWRQKGFFGVTQSAGANSYDQSM
;
A
#
# COMPACT_ATOMS: atom_id res chain seq x y z
N MET A 1 7.79 48.42 37.42
CA MET A 1 7.93 46.97 37.77
C MET A 1 6.61 46.25 38.02
N ARG A 2 5.70 46.75 38.87
CA ARG A 2 4.42 46.07 39.20
C ARG A 2 3.45 45.93 38.01
N ILE A 3 3.42 46.90 37.09
CA ILE A 3 2.56 46.87 35.89
C ILE A 3 3.02 45.81 34.87
N LEU A 4 4.34 45.61 34.72
CA LEU A 4 4.88 44.52 33.88
C LEU A 4 4.54 43.14 34.45
N LEU A 5 4.55 42.99 35.78
CA LEU A 5 4.19 41.73 36.44
C LEU A 5 2.70 41.38 36.23
N TYR A 6 1.81 42.38 36.30
CA TYR A 6 0.39 42.16 36.01
C TYR A 6 0.11 41.89 34.52
N ALA A 7 0.80 42.59 33.61
CA ALA A 7 0.69 42.33 32.18
C ALA A 7 1.16 40.90 31.81
N CYS A 8 2.25 40.43 32.40
CA CYS A 8 2.74 39.07 32.19
C CYS A 8 1.77 38.00 32.76
N GLY A 9 1.19 38.27 33.95
CA GLY A 9 0.19 37.38 34.54
C GLY A 9 -1.10 37.27 33.73
N PHE A 10 -1.57 38.40 33.16
CA PHE A 10 -2.75 38.43 32.29
C PHE A 10 -2.50 37.71 30.96
N ILE A 11 -1.31 37.86 30.37
CA ILE A 11 -0.90 37.16 29.15
C ILE A 11 -0.83 35.65 29.36
N CYS A 12 -0.26 35.17 30.48
CA CYS A 12 -0.21 33.73 30.77
C CYS A 12 -1.61 33.12 30.95
N LEU A 13 -2.59 33.87 31.47
CA LEU A 13 -3.97 33.40 31.66
C LEU A 13 -4.71 33.16 30.33
N PHE A 14 -4.32 33.87 29.26
CA PHE A 14 -4.90 33.68 27.92
C PHE A 14 -4.27 32.54 27.11
N ILE A 15 -3.14 31.99 27.54
CA ILE A 15 -2.40 30.94 26.81
C ILE A 15 -2.64 29.54 27.41
N THR A 16 -3.27 29.44 28.58
CA THR A 16 -3.70 28.16 29.16
C THR A 16 -5.02 27.67 28.56
N GLY A 17 -5.05 27.50 27.23
CA GLY A 17 -6.07 26.70 26.58
C GLY A 17 -5.76 25.22 26.84
N CYS A 18 -6.70 24.49 27.46
CA CYS A 18 -6.56 23.06 27.68
C CYS A 18 -6.60 22.30 26.34
N THR A 19 -5.42 22.02 25.76
CA THR A 19 -5.27 21.09 24.65
C THR A 19 -5.27 19.67 25.23
N ALA A 20 -6.45 19.16 25.58
CA ALA A 20 -6.61 17.72 25.78
C ALA A 20 -6.78 17.07 24.40
N PRO A 21 -5.93 16.10 24.01
CA PRO A 21 -6.16 15.36 22.78
C PRO A 21 -7.52 14.67 22.83
N PRO A 22 -8.26 14.58 21.71
CA PRO A 22 -9.53 13.87 21.68
C PRO A 22 -9.32 12.42 22.14
N PRO A 23 -10.27 11.83 22.88
CA PRO A 23 -10.17 10.44 23.27
C PRO A 23 -10.02 9.57 22.02
N PRO A 24 -9.19 8.51 22.06
CA PRO A 24 -9.03 7.61 20.93
C PRO A 24 -10.39 7.01 20.57
N THR A 25 -10.85 7.27 19.35
CA THR A 25 -12.09 6.70 18.85
C THR A 25 -11.82 5.28 18.34
N PRO A 26 -12.71 4.32 18.61
CA PRO A 26 -12.63 3.02 17.96
C PRO A 26 -12.71 3.20 16.44
N PRO A 27 -12.07 2.32 15.65
CA PRO A 27 -12.12 2.42 14.20
C PRO A 27 -13.57 2.38 13.73
N ALA A 28 -13.90 3.18 12.71
CA ALA A 28 -15.24 3.26 12.14
C ALA A 28 -15.73 1.91 11.56
N TYR A 29 -14.83 0.95 11.39
CA TYR A 29 -15.13 -0.37 10.87
C TYR A 29 -14.21 -1.42 11.51
N TYR A 30 -14.82 -2.49 12.02
CA TYR A 30 -14.12 -3.72 12.38
C TYR A 30 -14.37 -4.75 11.28
N PHE A 31 -13.28 -5.26 10.70
CA PHE A 31 -13.37 -6.40 9.78
C PHE A 31 -13.34 -7.68 10.60
N GLU A 32 -14.45 -8.41 10.61
CA GLU A 32 -14.50 -9.77 11.13
C GLU A 32 -14.29 -10.73 9.96
N PRO A 33 -13.17 -11.48 9.93
CA PRO A 33 -12.96 -12.49 8.90
C PRO A 33 -14.03 -13.57 8.98
N PRO A 34 -14.53 -14.07 7.84
CA PRO A 34 -15.47 -15.18 7.85
C PRO A 34 -14.83 -16.43 8.47
N ALA A 35 -15.59 -17.14 9.30
CA ALA A 35 -15.15 -18.38 9.95
C ALA A 35 -15.05 -19.59 8.99
N ARG A 36 -15.64 -19.49 7.79
CA ARG A 36 -15.55 -20.51 6.74
C ARG A 36 -14.26 -20.34 5.93
N GLN A 37 -13.87 -21.41 5.24
CA GLN A 37 -12.79 -21.31 4.25
C GLN A 37 -13.16 -20.34 3.12
N ILE A 38 -12.14 -19.63 2.62
CA ILE A 38 -12.26 -18.63 1.56
C ILE A 38 -11.74 -19.23 0.26
N SER A 39 -12.59 -19.21 -0.77
CA SER A 39 -12.25 -19.63 -2.13
C SER A 39 -11.73 -18.42 -2.91
N TYR A 40 -10.57 -18.54 -3.54
CA TYR A 40 -10.04 -17.44 -4.35
C TYR A 40 -11.01 -17.09 -5.50
N LEU A 41 -11.48 -18.10 -6.24
CA LEU A 41 -12.33 -17.89 -7.42
C LEU A 41 -13.72 -17.35 -7.05
N ASP A 42 -14.30 -17.80 -5.93
CA ASP A 42 -15.67 -17.43 -5.56
C ASP A 42 -15.73 -16.15 -4.71
N ASP A 43 -14.73 -15.92 -3.85
CA ASP A 43 -14.75 -14.85 -2.85
C ASP A 43 -13.79 -13.69 -3.16
N VAL A 44 -12.58 -13.99 -3.68
CA VAL A 44 -11.50 -13.00 -3.81
C VAL A 44 -11.45 -12.37 -5.20
N GLU A 45 -11.40 -13.20 -6.25
CA GLU A 45 -11.31 -12.76 -7.63
C GLU A 45 -12.45 -11.79 -8.01
N PRO A 46 -13.74 -12.06 -7.67
CA PRO A 46 -14.82 -11.14 -8.05
C PRO A 46 -14.66 -9.76 -7.41
N VAL A 47 -14.05 -9.68 -6.21
CA VAL A 47 -13.77 -8.40 -5.54
C VAL A 47 -12.63 -7.68 -6.24
N LEU A 48 -11.51 -8.38 -6.50
CA LEU A 48 -10.35 -7.80 -7.17
C LEU A 48 -10.71 -7.30 -8.57
N VAL A 49 -11.45 -8.09 -9.35
CA VAL A 49 -11.87 -7.73 -10.70
C VAL A 49 -12.78 -6.50 -10.69
N LYS A 50 -13.78 -6.46 -9.79
CA LYS A 50 -14.75 -5.35 -9.73
C LYS A 50 -14.16 -4.04 -9.19
N ARG A 51 -13.15 -4.10 -8.30
CA ARG A 51 -12.70 -2.93 -7.54
C ARG A 51 -11.25 -2.52 -7.79
N CYS A 52 -10.37 -3.44 -8.20
CA CYS A 52 -8.93 -3.21 -8.22
C CYS A 52 -8.34 -3.32 -9.63
N VAL A 53 -8.68 -4.39 -10.36
CA VAL A 53 -8.11 -4.68 -11.69
C VAL A 53 -8.43 -3.59 -12.70
N VAL A 54 -9.55 -2.88 -12.56
CA VAL A 54 -9.88 -1.73 -13.42
C VAL A 54 -8.75 -0.70 -13.49
N CYS A 55 -8.01 -0.49 -12.39
CA CYS A 55 -6.84 0.39 -12.33
C CYS A 55 -5.51 -0.40 -12.36
N HIS A 56 -5.51 -1.64 -11.89
CA HIS A 56 -4.33 -2.50 -11.71
C HIS A 56 -4.26 -3.68 -12.69
N SER A 57 -4.61 -3.48 -13.96
CA SER A 57 -4.66 -4.53 -14.98
C SER A 57 -3.38 -4.69 -15.81
N CYS A 58 -2.55 -3.66 -15.91
CA CYS A 58 -1.51 -3.58 -16.94
C CYS A 58 -0.19 -3.00 -16.43
N TYR A 59 0.79 -2.90 -17.35
CA TYR A 59 2.10 -2.35 -17.07
C TYR A 59 2.05 -0.89 -16.58
N ASN A 60 1.11 -0.12 -17.09
CA ASN A 60 0.97 1.32 -16.82
C ASN A 60 0.14 1.60 -15.56
N SER A 61 -0.30 0.55 -14.86
CA SER A 61 -1.01 0.69 -13.60
C SER A 61 -0.17 1.45 -12.56
N PRO A 62 -0.81 2.15 -11.61
CA PRO A 62 -0.10 2.86 -10.55
C PRO A 62 0.89 1.94 -9.84
N CYS A 63 2.11 2.44 -9.62
CA CYS A 63 3.23 1.69 -9.06
C CYS A 63 3.57 0.40 -9.82
N GLN A 64 3.21 0.28 -11.10
CA GLN A 64 3.34 -0.94 -11.92
C GLN A 64 2.68 -2.18 -11.29
N LEU A 65 1.77 -2.01 -10.32
CA LEU A 65 1.12 -3.12 -9.63
C LEU A 65 0.05 -3.74 -10.52
N LYS A 66 0.17 -5.05 -10.76
CA LYS A 66 -0.76 -5.84 -11.57
C LYS A 66 -1.45 -6.89 -10.70
N LEU A 67 -2.77 -6.77 -10.55
CA LEU A 67 -3.60 -7.61 -9.67
C LEU A 67 -4.46 -8.62 -10.45
N SER A 68 -4.33 -8.67 -11.78
CA SER A 68 -5.08 -9.59 -12.65
C SER A 68 -4.40 -10.94 -12.87
N SER A 69 -3.30 -11.23 -12.16
CA SER A 69 -2.52 -12.46 -12.32
C SER A 69 -1.66 -12.72 -11.09
N TRP A 70 -1.41 -13.98 -10.77
CA TRP A 70 -0.49 -14.38 -9.70
C TRP A 70 0.92 -13.81 -9.86
N ASP A 71 1.52 -13.93 -11.06
CA ASP A 71 2.86 -13.40 -11.34
C ASP A 71 2.96 -11.89 -11.11
N GLY A 72 1.89 -11.16 -11.42
CA GLY A 72 1.77 -9.73 -11.17
C GLY A 72 1.75 -9.40 -9.68
N LEU A 73 1.03 -10.19 -8.89
CA LEU A 73 0.96 -10.06 -7.44
C LEU A 73 2.31 -10.40 -6.77
N GLU A 74 2.97 -11.48 -7.21
CA GLU A 74 4.27 -11.91 -6.69
C GLU A 74 5.36 -10.86 -6.99
N ARG A 75 5.40 -10.35 -8.24
CA ARG A 75 6.26 -9.22 -8.61
C ARG A 75 6.05 -8.06 -7.65
N GLY A 76 4.81 -7.72 -7.34
CA GLY A 76 4.44 -6.63 -6.44
C GLY A 76 4.47 -5.27 -7.12
N ALA A 77 4.82 -4.23 -6.36
CA ALA A 77 4.78 -2.83 -6.79
C ALA A 77 6.17 -2.21 -6.89
N SER A 78 6.32 -1.12 -7.63
CA SER A 78 7.54 -0.35 -7.81
C SER A 78 7.28 1.14 -7.62
N LYS A 79 8.25 1.86 -7.04
CA LYS A 79 8.24 3.33 -6.95
C LYS A 79 8.83 4.01 -8.18
N GLU A 80 9.33 3.23 -9.14
CA GLU A 80 9.96 3.74 -10.35
C GLU A 80 8.95 4.51 -11.21
N LYS A 81 9.34 5.70 -11.66
CA LYS A 81 8.49 6.55 -12.50
C LYS A 81 8.48 5.99 -13.93
N ILE A 82 7.37 5.37 -14.32
CA ILE A 82 7.13 4.92 -15.69
C ILE A 82 7.12 6.11 -16.65
N TYR A 83 6.33 7.13 -16.33
CA TYR A 83 6.25 8.37 -17.10
C TYR A 83 7.17 9.42 -16.50
N ASN A 84 8.35 9.55 -17.08
CA ASN A 84 9.32 10.57 -16.71
C ASN A 84 9.70 11.38 -17.96
N ALA A 85 9.17 12.60 -18.08
CA ALA A 85 9.39 13.46 -19.24
C ALA A 85 10.86 13.89 -19.42
N SER A 86 11.66 13.85 -18.36
CA SER A 86 13.09 14.19 -18.42
C SER A 86 13.97 13.04 -18.94
N ARG A 87 13.40 11.85 -19.15
CA ARG A 87 14.15 10.65 -19.54
C ARG A 87 14.48 10.67 -21.03
N LEU A 88 15.78 10.66 -21.36
CA LEU A 88 16.28 10.67 -22.75
C LEU A 88 16.48 9.28 -23.37
N LYS A 89 16.45 8.22 -22.56
CA LYS A 89 16.68 6.83 -22.96
C LYS A 89 15.58 5.93 -22.42
N THR A 90 15.19 4.91 -23.16
CA THR A 90 14.19 3.93 -22.71
C THR A 90 14.64 3.29 -21.40
N MET A 91 13.68 3.06 -20.49
CA MET A 91 13.96 2.31 -19.26
C MET A 91 14.02 0.81 -19.52
N ASP A 92 14.68 0.09 -18.62
CA ASP A 92 14.66 -1.36 -18.65
C ASP A 92 13.22 -1.89 -18.49
N PRO A 93 12.82 -2.89 -19.29
CA PRO A 93 11.49 -3.47 -19.19
C PRO A 93 11.34 -4.31 -17.91
N SER A 94 10.09 -4.45 -17.48
CA SER A 94 9.70 -5.25 -16.31
C SER A 94 8.58 -6.25 -16.65
N ARG A 95 8.58 -6.80 -17.85
CA ARG A 95 7.59 -7.78 -18.34
C ARG A 95 7.65 -9.05 -17.49
N LEU A 96 6.47 -9.50 -17.08
CA LEU A 96 6.30 -10.75 -16.34
C LEU A 96 6.82 -11.93 -17.16
N LEU A 97 7.49 -12.87 -16.51
CA LEU A 97 8.02 -14.11 -17.08
C LEU A 97 9.06 -13.94 -18.21
N VAL A 98 9.58 -12.74 -18.41
CA VAL A 98 10.61 -12.45 -19.41
C VAL A 98 11.80 -11.74 -18.77
N ASP A 99 11.53 -10.66 -18.03
CA ASP A 99 12.61 -9.86 -17.43
C ASP A 99 12.97 -10.35 -16.02
N ALA A 100 12.12 -11.17 -15.40
CA ALA A 100 12.41 -11.97 -14.20
C ALA A 100 11.39 -13.11 -14.06
N HIS A 101 11.81 -14.17 -13.35
CA HIS A 101 11.11 -15.44 -13.18
C HIS A 101 10.91 -15.84 -11.71
N SER A 102 11.26 -14.98 -10.75
CA SER A 102 11.01 -15.25 -9.34
C SER A 102 10.81 -13.98 -8.52
N GLN A 103 10.10 -14.11 -7.40
CA GLN A 103 9.97 -13.03 -6.42
C GLN A 103 11.32 -12.39 -6.07
N ALA A 104 12.36 -13.19 -5.81
CA ALA A 104 13.68 -12.70 -5.43
C ALA A 104 14.32 -11.82 -6.53
N GLN A 105 14.19 -12.22 -7.80
CA GLN A 105 14.66 -11.41 -8.93
C GLN A 105 13.89 -10.09 -9.05
N TRP A 106 12.57 -10.09 -8.76
CA TRP A 106 11.79 -8.85 -8.71
C TRP A 106 12.23 -7.90 -7.59
N ARG A 107 12.61 -8.43 -6.41
CA ARG A 107 13.17 -7.63 -5.32
C ARG A 107 14.50 -6.99 -5.73
N GLN A 108 15.37 -7.71 -6.44
CA GLN A 108 16.62 -7.16 -6.99
C GLN A 108 16.37 -6.04 -8.02
N LYS A 109 15.26 -6.13 -8.77
CA LYS A 109 14.80 -5.07 -9.69
C LYS A 109 14.06 -3.91 -9.00
N GLY A 110 14.06 -3.84 -7.67
CA GLY A 110 13.48 -2.73 -6.92
C GLY A 110 11.95 -2.78 -6.74
N PHE A 111 11.31 -3.90 -7.06
CA PHE A 111 9.92 -4.13 -6.70
C PHE A 111 9.80 -4.56 -5.24
N PHE A 112 8.70 -4.22 -4.57
CA PHE A 112 8.41 -4.60 -3.19
C PHE A 112 7.09 -5.37 -3.09
N GLY A 113 7.00 -6.25 -2.09
CA GLY A 113 5.80 -7.06 -1.83
C GLY A 113 4.63 -6.20 -1.36
N VAL A 114 3.41 -6.56 -1.79
CA VAL A 114 2.16 -5.88 -1.42
C VAL A 114 1.23 -6.77 -0.58
N THR A 115 1.62 -8.02 -0.37
CA THR A 115 0.98 -8.96 0.54
C THR A 115 1.86 -9.12 1.78
N GLN A 116 1.25 -9.46 2.92
CA GLN A 116 2.02 -9.93 4.06
C GLN A 116 2.51 -11.34 3.71
N SER A 117 3.83 -11.56 3.80
CA SER A 117 4.39 -12.91 3.76
C SER A 117 3.91 -13.64 5.01
N ALA A 118 2.74 -14.27 4.97
CA ALA A 118 2.42 -15.32 5.90
C ALA A 118 3.51 -16.40 5.73
N GLY A 119 4.15 -16.79 6.82
CA GLY A 119 5.19 -17.81 6.78
C GLY A 119 4.76 -19.02 5.96
N ALA A 120 5.67 -19.49 5.11
CA ALA A 120 5.69 -20.79 4.44
C ALA A 120 4.32 -21.43 4.19
N ASN A 121 3.61 -21.01 3.14
CA ASN A 121 2.72 -21.92 2.42
C ASN A 121 2.93 -21.66 0.92
N SER A 122 3.76 -22.50 0.32
CA SER A 122 3.97 -22.57 -1.13
C SER A 122 2.69 -23.11 -1.79
N TYR A 123 1.99 -22.28 -2.55
CA TYR A 123 0.82 -22.67 -3.34
C TYR A 123 1.20 -23.41 -4.65
N ASP A 124 2.27 -24.19 -4.62
CA ASP A 124 2.83 -24.97 -5.75
C ASP A 124 2.09 -26.29 -6.00
N GLN A 125 0.79 -26.37 -5.67
CA GLN A 125 0.02 -27.62 -5.78
C GLN A 125 -1.32 -27.47 -6.49
N SER A 126 -1.51 -26.41 -7.29
CA SER A 126 -2.71 -26.30 -8.13
C SER A 126 -2.35 -25.86 -9.55
N MET A 127 -1.58 -26.69 -10.24
CA MET A 127 -1.56 -26.85 -11.70
C MET A 127 -1.44 -28.32 -12.05
#